data_AF-A0A7Y3DQ59-F1
#
_entry.id   AF-A0A7Y3DQ59-F1
#
_cell.length_a   1.000
_cell.length_b   1.000
_cell.length_c   1.000
_cell.angle_alpha   90.00
_cell.angle_beta   90.00
_cell.angle_gamma   90.00
#
_symmetry.space_group_name_H-M   'P 1'
#
loop_
_entity.id
_entity.type
_entity.pdbx_description
1 polymer ?
#
loop_
_entity_poly.entity_id
_entity_poly.type
_entity_poly.pdbx_seq_one_letter_code
_entity_poly.pdbx_strand_id
1 'polypeptide(L)'
;MLADYVFPITNWLEHPQLYTQTFQGRGSAAALRERIVAHLYERRTDFDLYRGLGKRLGQENYWQETLEKEWDWCLQPLLKELNL
;
A
#
# COMPACT_ATOMS: atom_id res chain seq x y z
N MET A 1 8.33 4.18 -25.19
CA MET A 1 8.24 3.15 -24.14
C MET A 1 9.66 2.68 -23.83
N LEU A 2 10.06 2.69 -22.56
CA LEU A 2 11.42 2.30 -22.14
C LEU A 2 11.45 1.03 -21.28
N ALA A 3 10.30 0.53 -20.82
CA ALA A 3 10.24 -0.65 -19.98
C ALA A 3 10.13 -1.93 -20.81
N ASP A 4 10.87 -2.97 -20.42
CA ASP A 4 10.78 -4.31 -21.00
C ASP A 4 9.44 -5.00 -20.66
N TYR A 5 8.89 -4.69 -19.49
CA TYR A 5 7.62 -5.22 -18.99
C TYR A 5 6.73 -4.11 -18.46
N VAL A 6 5.43 -4.22 -18.74
CA VAL A 6 4.40 -3.30 -18.23
C VAL A 6 3.32 -4.12 -17.55
N PHE A 7 3.07 -3.84 -16.26
CA PHE A 7 2.04 -4.51 -15.48
C PHE A 7 0.87 -3.55 -15.17
N PRO A 8 -0.39 -3.98 -15.31
CA PRO A 8 -1.54 -3.15 -14.99
C PRO A 8 -1.73 -3.03 -13.48
N ILE A 9 -1.66 -1.80 -12.96
CA ILE A 9 -1.88 -1.48 -11.54
C ILE A 9 -3.16 -0.67 -11.37
N THR A 10 -3.79 -0.82 -10.21
CA THR A 10 -4.95 -0.05 -9.79
C THR A 10 -4.71 1.45 -9.76
N ASN A 11 -5.73 2.19 -10.18
CA ASN A 11 -5.85 3.62 -9.89
C ASN A 11 -6.10 3.85 -8.39
N TRP A 12 -5.84 5.07 -7.89
CA TRP A 12 -6.03 5.45 -6.48
C TRP A 12 -7.45 5.23 -5.95
N LEU A 13 -8.47 5.21 -6.84
CA LEU A 13 -9.87 4.93 -6.47
C LEU A 13 -10.19 3.44 -6.33
N GLU A 14 -9.37 2.56 -6.91
CA GLU A 14 -9.62 1.11 -7.03
C GLU A 14 -9.08 0.30 -5.84
N HIS A 15 -8.37 0.93 -4.91
CA HIS A 15 -7.81 0.27 -3.72
C HIS A 15 -7.73 1.23 -2.52
N PRO A 16 -7.64 0.68 -1.30
CA PRO A 16 -7.41 1.49 -0.10
C PRO A 16 -6.11 2.29 -0.21
N GLN A 17 -6.10 3.50 0.35
CA GLN A 17 -4.98 4.44 0.28
C GLN A 17 -4.59 4.94 1.68
N LEU A 18 -3.29 5.01 1.92
CA LEU A 18 -2.69 5.73 3.03
C LEU A 18 -1.75 6.78 2.44
N TYR A 19 -2.07 8.06 2.63
CA TYR A 19 -1.29 9.17 2.11
C TYR A 19 -0.76 10.02 3.25
N THR A 20 0.55 10.13 3.35
CA THR A 20 1.23 11.01 4.31
C THR A 20 1.75 12.24 3.60
N GLN A 21 1.44 13.41 4.11
CA GLN A 21 1.93 14.68 3.54
C GLN A 21 2.30 15.67 4.63
N THR A 22 3.25 16.54 4.31
CA THR A 22 3.43 17.78 5.05
C THR A 22 2.44 18.81 4.53
N PHE A 23 1.64 19.44 5.39
CA PHE A 23 0.69 20.48 5.01
C PHE A 23 1.43 21.78 4.62
N GLN A 24 1.98 21.83 3.41
CA GLN A 24 2.84 22.93 2.94
C GLN A 24 3.96 23.28 3.94
N GLY A 25 4.57 22.27 4.55
CA GLY A 25 5.61 22.44 5.57
C GLY A 25 5.12 22.86 6.96
N ARG A 26 3.80 22.95 7.21
CA ARG A 26 3.23 23.43 8.49
C ARG A 26 2.76 22.32 9.45
N GLY A 27 3.10 21.07 9.16
CA GLY A 27 2.75 19.93 10.02
C GLY A 27 2.64 18.63 9.23
N SER A 28 2.69 17.51 9.95
CA SER A 28 2.54 16.17 9.38
C SER A 28 1.07 15.75 9.45
N ALA A 29 0.53 15.25 8.35
CA ALA A 29 -0.82 14.69 8.28
C ALA A 29 -0.80 13.35 7.55
N ALA A 30 -1.62 12.42 8.03
CA ALA A 30 -1.93 11.17 7.35
C ALA A 30 -3.43 11.18 6.97
N ALA A 31 -3.74 10.80 5.73
CA ALA A 31 -5.08 10.61 5.24
C ALA A 31 -5.27 9.16 4.82
N LEU A 32 -6.31 8.53 5.33
CA LEU A 32 -6.69 7.17 4.97
C LEU A 32 -7.98 7.20 4.16
N ARG A 33 -8.09 6.29 3.20
CA ARG A 33 -9.32 6.14 2.43
C ARG A 33 -9.55 4.69 2.06
N GLU A 34 -10.81 4.29 2.13
CA GLU A 34 -11.27 3.01 1.59
C GLU A 34 -11.32 3.02 0.06
N ARG A 35 -11.42 1.82 -0.51
CA ARG A 35 -11.66 1.63 -1.94
C ARG A 35 -13.01 2.20 -2.33
N ILE A 36 -13.04 3.03 -3.39
CA ILE A 36 -14.28 3.65 -3.87
C ILE A 36 -14.93 2.81 -4.99
N VAL A 37 -14.12 2.26 -5.88
CA VAL A 37 -14.60 1.47 -7.03
C VAL A 37 -13.91 0.12 -7.10
N ALA A 38 -14.54 -0.86 -7.73
CA ALA A 38 -13.91 -2.16 -7.96
C ALA A 38 -12.74 -2.06 -8.95
N HIS A 39 -11.85 -3.05 -8.90
CA HIS A 39 -10.78 -3.23 -9.87
C HIS A 39 -11.36 -3.36 -11.28
N LEU A 40 -10.77 -2.64 -12.23
CA LEU A 40 -11.09 -2.76 -13.65
C LEU A 40 -10.12 -3.74 -14.32
N TYR A 41 -10.66 -4.65 -15.12
CA TYR A 41 -9.90 -5.64 -15.90
C TYR A 41 -9.00 -6.50 -14.99
N GLU A 42 -7.73 -6.66 -15.35
CA GLU A 42 -6.74 -7.46 -14.63
C GLU A 42 -5.85 -6.62 -13.69
N ARG A 43 -6.27 -5.39 -13.36
CA ARG A 43 -5.52 -4.52 -12.46
C ARG A 43 -5.41 -5.15 -11.08
N ARG A 44 -4.21 -5.10 -10.53
CA ARG A 44 -3.92 -5.51 -9.14
C ARG A 44 -3.42 -4.33 -8.34
N THR A 45 -3.50 -4.44 -7.02
CA THR A 45 -2.89 -3.45 -6.14
C THR A 45 -1.38 -3.46 -6.31
N ASP A 46 -0.75 -2.32 -6.05
CA ASP A 46 0.69 -2.19 -5.93
C ASP A 46 1.26 -3.14 -4.86
N PHE A 47 0.57 -3.27 -3.72
CA PHE A 47 0.91 -4.25 -2.68
C PHE A 47 0.96 -5.68 -3.22
N ASP A 48 -0.07 -6.13 -3.95
CA ASP A 48 -0.11 -7.48 -4.52
C ASP A 48 1.04 -7.72 -5.51
N LEU A 49 1.38 -6.71 -6.32
CA LEU A 49 2.49 -6.77 -7.26
C LEU A 49 3.81 -6.96 -6.51
N TYR A 50 4.11 -6.07 -5.56
CA TYR A 50 5.39 -6.09 -4.83
C TYR A 50 5.53 -7.32 -3.94
N ARG A 51 4.48 -7.69 -3.21
CA ARG A 51 4.45 -8.93 -2.43
C ARG A 51 4.66 -10.15 -3.31
N GLY A 52 3.94 -10.23 -4.44
CA GLY A 52 4.06 -11.34 -5.38
C GLY A 52 5.46 -11.48 -5.97
N LEU A 53 6.11 -10.35 -6.27
CA LEU A 53 7.49 -10.31 -6.74
C LEU A 53 8.48 -10.69 -5.62
N GLY A 54 8.34 -10.08 -4.43
CA GLY A 54 9.19 -10.34 -3.28
C GLY A 54 9.20 -11.81 -2.88
N LYS A 55 8.04 -12.47 -2.85
CA LYS A 55 7.96 -13.93 -2.60
C LYS A 55 8.76 -14.75 -3.63
N ARG A 56 8.66 -14.42 -4.93
CA ARG A 56 9.43 -15.10 -5.99
C ARG A 56 10.93 -14.87 -5.88
N LEU A 57 11.34 -13.78 -5.24
CA LEU A 57 12.73 -13.44 -4.94
C LEU A 57 13.19 -13.97 -3.57
N GLY A 58 12.41 -14.82 -2.89
CA GLY A 58 12.78 -15.42 -1.61
C GLY A 58 12.55 -14.53 -0.38
N GLN A 59 11.75 -13.47 -0.50
CA GLN A 59 11.47 -12.54 0.59
C GLN A 59 10.22 -12.92 1.40
N GLU A 60 9.83 -14.18 1.43
CA GLU A 60 8.52 -14.60 1.97
C GLU A 60 8.28 -14.16 3.43
N ASN A 61 9.34 -14.05 4.23
CA ASN A 61 9.27 -13.63 5.63
C ASN A 61 9.15 -12.12 5.85
N TYR A 62 9.25 -11.30 4.80
CA TYR A 62 9.23 -9.83 4.88
C TYR A 62 7.88 -9.23 4.50
N TRP A 63 6.93 -10.03 4.02
CA TRP A 63 5.63 -9.56 3.54
C TRP A 63 4.50 -10.13 4.36
N GLN A 64 3.59 -9.28 4.83
CA GLN A 64 2.38 -9.77 5.47
C GLN A 64 1.42 -10.40 4.45
N GLU A 65 0.44 -11.16 4.94
CA GLU A 65 -0.47 -11.90 4.07
C GLU A 65 -1.45 -11.01 3.30
N THR A 66 -1.86 -9.90 3.92
CA THR A 66 -2.85 -8.96 3.38
C THR A 66 -2.38 -7.53 3.60
N LEU A 67 -2.95 -6.59 2.82
CA LEU A 67 -2.64 -5.17 2.94
C LEU A 67 -2.98 -4.62 4.33
N GLU A 68 -4.09 -5.08 4.91
CA GLU A 68 -4.53 -4.67 6.24
C GLU A 68 -3.50 -5.06 7.31
N LYS A 69 -2.96 -6.30 7.26
CA LYS A 69 -1.90 -6.73 8.19
C LYS A 69 -0.60 -5.96 7.99
N GLU A 70 -0.28 -5.58 6.75
CA GLU A 70 0.88 -4.75 6.44
C GLU A 70 0.73 -3.35 7.06
N TRP A 71 -0.47 -2.77 6.98
CA TRP A 71 -0.78 -1.50 7.63
C TRP A 71 -0.79 -1.59 9.14
N ASP A 72 -1.37 -2.64 9.72
CA ASP A 72 -1.33 -2.88 11.17
C ASP A 72 0.12 -2.92 11.66
N TRP A 73 1.00 -3.64 10.97
CA TRP A 73 2.42 -3.69 11.27
C TRP A 73 3.10 -2.31 11.16
N CYS A 74 2.81 -1.56 10.08
CA CYS A 74 3.38 -0.24 9.84
C CYS A 74 2.93 0.80 10.87
N LEU A 75 1.66 0.77 11.29
CA LEU A 75 1.07 1.71 12.23
C LEU A 75 1.34 1.33 13.70
N GLN A 76 1.67 0.07 13.99
CA GLN A 76 1.86 -0.43 15.35
C GLN A 76 2.79 0.43 16.23
N PRO A 77 3.94 0.95 15.75
CA PRO A 77 4.81 1.80 16.56
C PRO A 77 4.11 3.09 17.02
N LEU A 78 3.35 3.72 16.12
CA LEU A 78 2.60 4.94 16.41
C LEU A 78 1.46 4.69 17.39
N LEU A 79 0.70 3.60 17.19
CA LEU A 79 -0.40 3.23 18.09
C LEU A 79 0.11 2.99 19.52
N LYS A 80 1.25 2.30 19.67
CA LYS A 80 1.92 2.10 20.96
C LYS A 80 2.32 3.43 21.62
N GLU A 81 2.88 4.37 20.87
CA GLU A 81 3.26 5.69 21.40
C GLU A 81 2.04 6.48 21.89
N LEU A 82 0.91 6.36 21.19
CA LEU A 82 -0.35 7.03 21.53
C LEU A 82 -1.18 6.31 22.61
N ASN A 83 -0.72 5.14 23.11
CA ASN A 83 -1.49 4.25 23.99
C ASN A 83 -2.87 3.87 23.42
N LEU A 84 -2.91 3.57 22.12
CA LEU A 84 -4.08 3.06 21.40
C LEU A 84 -3.93 1.58 21.02
#